data_AF-A0A0P7X3B7-F1
#
_entry.id   AF-A0A0P7X3B7-F1
#
_cell.length_a   1.000
_cell.length_b   1.000
_cell.length_c   1.000
_cell.angle_alpha   90.00
_cell.angle_beta   90.00
_cell.angle_gamma   90.00
#
_symmetry.space_group_name_H-M   'P 1'
#
loop_
_entity.id
_entity.type
_entity.pdbx_description
1 polymer ?
#
loop_
_entity_poly.entity_id
_entity_poly.type
_entity_poly.pdbx_seq_one_letter_code
_entity_poly.pdbx_strand_id
1 'polypeptide(L)'
;MPGIWKKLTFSLASVVNIASVALIVVALSTEKWVTGKILCKTGADLVNASDAELDKFKGDIYFGLFQGGKTKKCGLGSRTTRIYIFPKLVKKLNGGLHMIIILFLFVAIGFALVSLAFCIYNARKIPYQSIKGPPGIYLWNFIAGLFGTFAVVCFIAAVRHHRLIERVANFKEDFFQLVVLAEEFDFSFWLCVAGAATNGANFIVVAMSKIHFPKIQIKKPEEPTGLVLGVYEKEKEDDSVCFTEAASSFDGSLSGKLRELLSISGPPLKKGKSRIFYGLHEDFPSVVVVGLGKNSPGFCSKENWYNCKENIRAAVSVGCRALQDLEVPLVEVDPCGDPQAAAEGAVLGLFEYDEFKKKKTFAPSSGMEAMRADMGGAATVCSSIVTAAALKLPVNIIGAMDVALGSAATGVFTNSDWLWKQLFKASIVTGDRVWRMPLFQHYTKQVTDSQLADLNNIGKYSRSGGPCTAAAFLGEFVTAPHWAHLDMAGVMSNKDEIPYLRKGMSGRPTRTLVEFAAGLCTEP
;
A
#
# COMPACT_ATOMS: atom_id res chain seq x y z
N MET A 1 -25.25 -16.23 -5.68
CA MET A 1 -25.92 -15.49 -4.58
C MET A 1 -25.40 -15.97 -3.23
N PRO A 2 -25.28 -15.12 -2.18
CA PRO A 2 -24.88 -15.59 -0.86
C PRO A 2 -25.93 -16.56 -0.31
N GLY A 3 -25.48 -17.72 0.16
CA GLY A 3 -26.33 -18.65 0.90
C GLY A 3 -26.95 -17.96 2.12
N ILE A 4 -28.14 -18.42 2.52
CA ILE A 4 -28.94 -17.84 3.62
C ILE A 4 -28.11 -17.68 4.90
N TRP A 5 -27.28 -18.67 5.23
CA TRP A 5 -26.40 -18.63 6.39
C TRP A 5 -25.40 -17.47 6.35
N LYS A 6 -24.81 -17.16 5.18
CA LYS A 6 -23.85 -16.06 5.03
C LYS A 6 -24.51 -14.69 5.21
N LYS A 7 -25.74 -14.52 4.71
CA LYS A 7 -26.51 -13.29 4.94
C LYS A 7 -26.78 -13.11 6.44
N LEU A 8 -27.16 -14.19 7.12
CA LEU A 8 -27.45 -14.16 8.56
C LEU A 8 -26.20 -13.81 9.38
N THR A 9 -25.03 -14.37 9.07
CA THR A 9 -23.77 -14.06 9.79
C THR A 9 -23.33 -12.62 9.60
N PHE A 10 -23.38 -12.08 8.38
CA PHE A 10 -22.97 -10.68 8.14
C PHE A 10 -23.98 -9.66 8.65
N SER A 11 -25.27 -10.00 8.66
CA SER A 11 -26.29 -9.21 9.34
C SER A 11 -26.06 -9.19 10.85
N LEU A 12 -25.75 -10.34 11.46
CA LEU A 12 -25.40 -10.41 12.88
C LEU A 12 -24.14 -9.60 13.20
N ALA A 13 -23.10 -9.70 12.38
CA ALA A 13 -21.88 -8.89 12.51
C ALA A 13 -22.16 -7.37 12.41
N SER A 14 -23.14 -6.99 11.59
CA SER A 14 -23.60 -5.59 11.49
C SER A 14 -24.24 -5.13 12.80
N VAL A 15 -25.08 -5.96 13.42
CA VAL A 15 -25.71 -5.65 14.72
C VAL A 15 -24.65 -5.50 15.82
N VAL A 16 -23.64 -6.38 15.85
CA VAL A 16 -22.52 -6.30 16.81
C VAL A 16 -21.73 -4.99 16.63
N ASN A 17 -21.45 -4.58 15.39
CA ASN A 17 -20.79 -3.30 15.12
C ASN A 17 -21.63 -2.09 15.54
N ILE A 18 -22.95 -2.12 15.35
CA ILE A 18 -23.85 -1.07 15.83
C ILE A 18 -23.80 -0.97 17.36
N ALA A 19 -23.84 -2.11 18.06
CA ALA A 19 -23.73 -2.16 19.51
C ALA A 19 -22.39 -1.56 19.99
N SER A 20 -21.27 -1.93 19.35
CA SER A 20 -19.95 -1.38 19.65
C SER A 20 -19.91 0.15 19.54
N VAL A 21 -20.39 0.70 18.42
CA VAL A 21 -20.46 2.16 18.21
C VAL A 21 -21.33 2.82 19.27
N ALA A 22 -22.51 2.26 19.55
CA ALA A 22 -23.43 2.81 20.54
C ALA A 22 -22.80 2.84 21.95
N LEU A 23 -22.14 1.75 22.36
CA LEU A 23 -21.47 1.65 23.66
C LEU A 23 -20.39 2.72 23.83
N ILE A 24 -19.53 2.92 22.81
CA ILE A 24 -18.44 3.91 22.87
C ILE A 24 -19.00 5.34 22.85
N VAL A 25 -20.04 5.61 22.05
CA VAL A 25 -20.70 6.93 22.00
C VAL A 25 -21.39 7.26 23.33
N VAL A 26 -22.07 6.28 23.96
CA VAL A 26 -22.69 6.48 25.28
C VAL A 26 -21.62 6.66 26.35
N ALA A 27 -20.52 5.91 26.29
CA ALA A 27 -19.37 6.12 27.17
C ALA A 27 -18.85 7.57 27.07
N LEU A 28 -18.64 8.08 25.85
CA LEU A 28 -18.18 9.46 25.62
C LEU A 28 -19.13 10.54 26.14
N SER A 29 -20.44 10.32 26.06
CA SER A 29 -21.45 11.32 26.41
C SER A 29 -21.87 11.33 27.89
N THR A 30 -21.48 10.30 28.64
CA THR A 30 -21.86 10.14 30.05
C THR A 30 -20.74 10.56 31.02
N GLU A 31 -21.15 10.93 32.23
CA GLU A 31 -20.30 11.62 33.21
C GLU A 31 -19.67 10.67 34.25
N LYS A 32 -19.82 9.36 34.12
CA LYS A 32 -19.48 8.39 35.17
C LYS A 32 -18.43 7.41 34.68
N TRP A 33 -17.27 7.94 34.30
CA TRP A 33 -16.10 7.09 34.02
C TRP A 33 -15.43 6.64 35.30
N VAL A 34 -15.38 7.53 36.28
CA VAL A 34 -14.80 7.29 37.60
C VAL A 34 -15.68 7.90 38.66
N THR A 35 -15.81 7.19 39.76
CA THR A 35 -16.36 7.67 41.02
C THR A 35 -15.32 7.57 42.12
N GLY A 36 -15.45 8.41 43.13
CA GLY A 36 -14.57 8.34 44.29
C GLY A 36 -15.16 8.99 45.52
N LYS A 37 -14.65 8.57 46.67
CA LYS A 37 -14.94 9.19 47.97
C LYS A 37 -13.82 10.18 48.30
N ILE A 38 -14.18 11.40 48.67
CA ILE A 38 -13.25 12.46 49.04
C ILE A 38 -13.40 12.84 50.51
N LEU A 39 -12.29 13.08 51.20
CA LEU A 39 -12.24 13.55 52.59
C LEU A 39 -11.65 14.96 52.64
N CYS A 40 -12.30 15.83 53.39
CA CYS A 40 -11.86 17.20 53.60
C CYS A 40 -10.93 17.31 54.82
N LYS A 41 -9.65 17.64 54.61
CA LYS A 41 -8.60 17.56 55.65
C LYS A 41 -8.33 18.86 56.43
N THR A 42 -8.94 20.00 56.09
CA THR A 42 -8.47 21.29 56.63
C THR A 42 -8.82 21.54 58.10
N GLY A 43 -7.81 21.92 58.88
CA GLY A 43 -7.93 22.82 60.05
C GLY A 43 -8.02 22.19 61.44
N ALA A 44 -8.34 20.90 61.57
CA ALA A 44 -8.31 20.19 62.84
C ALA A 44 -7.62 18.84 62.64
N ASP A 45 -6.78 18.44 63.58
CA ASP A 45 -6.20 17.09 63.62
C ASP A 45 -7.34 16.07 63.71
N LEU A 46 -7.79 15.55 62.56
CA LEU A 46 -8.76 14.46 62.40
C LEU A 46 -8.28 13.13 63.01
N VAL A 47 -7.18 13.16 63.78
CA VAL A 47 -6.42 12.03 64.30
C VAL A 47 -7.24 11.20 65.31
N ASN A 48 -8.34 11.76 65.87
CA ASN A 48 -9.20 11.10 66.88
C ASN A 48 -10.71 11.08 66.54
N ALA A 49 -11.13 11.34 65.30
CA ALA A 49 -12.56 11.35 64.96
C ALA A 49 -13.14 9.92 64.86
N SER A 50 -14.32 9.70 65.46
CA SER A 50 -15.07 8.45 65.28
C SER A 50 -15.62 8.32 63.84
N ASP A 51 -15.92 7.10 63.37
CA ASP A 51 -16.42 6.87 62.01
C ASP A 51 -17.68 7.69 61.67
N ALA A 52 -18.55 7.93 62.66
CA ALA A 52 -19.77 8.74 62.51
C ALA A 52 -19.47 10.25 62.35
N GLU A 53 -18.40 10.74 62.97
CA GLU A 53 -17.97 12.14 62.83
C GLU A 53 -17.23 12.36 61.51
N LEU A 54 -16.47 11.36 61.06
CA LEU A 54 -15.75 11.41 59.78
C LEU A 54 -16.70 11.51 58.59
N ASP A 55 -17.92 10.96 58.67
CA ASP A 55 -18.92 11.07 57.60
C ASP A 55 -19.39 12.50 57.33
N LYS A 56 -19.28 13.40 58.33
CA LYS A 56 -19.56 14.84 58.16
C LYS A 56 -18.51 15.55 57.30
N PHE A 57 -17.36 14.91 57.07
CA PHE A 57 -16.27 15.43 56.25
C PHE A 57 -16.08 14.66 54.93
N LYS A 58 -16.74 13.51 54.77
CA LYS A 58 -16.75 12.72 53.54
C LYS A 58 -17.68 13.33 52.49
N GLY A 59 -17.27 13.23 51.24
CA GLY A 59 -17.99 13.65 50.06
C GLY A 59 -17.79 12.69 48.90
N ASP A 60 -18.41 13.01 47.78
CA ASP A 60 -18.42 12.19 46.57
C ASP A 60 -17.90 12.98 45.39
N ILE A 61 -17.21 12.32 44.47
CA ILE A 61 -16.79 12.88 43.20
C ILE A 61 -17.08 11.89 42.08
N TYR A 62 -17.57 12.38 40.96
CA TYR A 62 -17.76 11.60 39.75
C TYR A 62 -17.49 12.48 38.52
N PHE A 63 -16.83 11.95 37.50
CA PHE A 63 -16.64 12.67 36.25
C PHE A 63 -16.34 11.75 35.08
N GLY A 64 -16.70 12.24 33.89
CA GLY A 64 -16.36 11.66 32.61
C GLY A 64 -15.27 12.46 31.91
N LEU A 65 -15.15 12.26 30.60
CA LEU A 65 -14.10 12.91 29.80
C LEU A 65 -14.32 14.42 29.61
N PHE A 66 -15.55 14.92 29.77
CA PHE A 66 -15.87 16.32 29.52
C PHE A 66 -16.39 17.05 30.76
N GLN A 67 -17.20 16.38 31.58
CA GLN A 67 -17.85 16.98 32.74
C GLN A 67 -18.15 15.97 33.85
N GLY A 68 -18.52 16.49 35.01
CA GLY A 68 -18.90 15.70 36.18
C GLY A 68 -19.42 16.56 37.33
N GLY A 69 -19.35 16.01 38.54
CA GLY A 69 -19.74 16.69 39.76
C GLY A 69 -18.92 16.25 40.96
N LYS A 70 -18.82 17.13 41.96
CA LYS A 70 -18.33 16.79 43.29
C LYS A 70 -19.23 17.38 44.37
N THR A 71 -19.51 16.58 45.39
CA THR A 71 -20.27 16.96 46.57
C THR A 71 -19.33 16.96 47.77
N LYS A 72 -19.20 18.11 48.42
CA LYS A 72 -18.36 18.30 49.62
C LYS A 72 -19.25 18.53 50.83
N LYS A 73 -18.92 17.93 51.97
CA LYS A 73 -19.52 18.27 53.26
C LYS A 73 -18.61 19.19 54.08
N CYS A 74 -17.37 18.75 54.37
CA CYS A 74 -16.38 19.50 55.16
C CYS A 74 -16.94 20.07 56.49
N GLY A 75 -17.87 19.38 57.15
CA GLY A 75 -18.51 19.86 58.37
C GLY A 75 -19.54 20.99 58.21
N LEU A 76 -19.77 21.48 56.98
CA LEU A 76 -20.63 22.63 56.68
C LEU A 76 -21.91 22.25 55.89
N GLY A 77 -22.25 20.96 55.86
CA GLY A 77 -23.35 20.42 55.06
C GLY A 77 -23.00 20.18 53.59
N SER A 78 -23.87 19.42 52.90
CA SER A 78 -23.64 18.95 51.52
C SER A 78 -23.73 20.08 50.49
N ARG A 79 -22.64 20.29 49.75
CA ARG A 79 -22.52 21.30 48.69
C ARG A 79 -22.03 20.66 47.41
N THR A 80 -22.87 20.64 46.38
CA THR A 80 -22.56 20.04 45.09
C THR A 80 -22.08 21.11 44.11
N THR A 81 -21.00 20.80 43.39
CA THR A 81 -20.40 21.67 42.39
C THR A 81 -20.17 20.90 41.10
N ARG A 82 -20.45 21.52 39.96
CA ARG A 82 -20.18 20.95 38.63
C ARG A 82 -18.69 21.05 38.29
N ILE A 83 -18.20 20.02 37.61
CA ILE A 83 -16.83 19.94 37.11
C ILE A 83 -16.90 20.00 35.59
N TYR A 84 -16.11 20.89 34.98
CA TYR A 84 -15.91 20.95 33.54
C TYR A 84 -14.42 20.76 33.25
N ILE A 85 -14.09 19.73 32.47
CA ILE A 85 -12.71 19.39 32.14
C ILE A 85 -12.11 20.46 31.20
N PHE A 86 -12.89 20.95 30.24
CA PHE A 86 -12.48 22.00 29.31
C PHE A 86 -12.99 23.38 29.76
N PRO A 87 -12.27 24.48 29.42
CA PRO A 87 -10.97 24.53 28.75
C PRO A 87 -9.78 24.61 29.74
N LYS A 88 -10.02 24.85 31.04
CA LYS A 88 -8.97 25.19 32.01
C LYS A 88 -8.42 24.00 32.79
N LEU A 89 -9.27 23.03 33.15
CA LEU A 89 -8.90 21.90 33.99
C LEU A 89 -8.01 20.89 33.23
N VAL A 90 -8.23 20.69 31.94
CA VAL A 90 -7.41 19.82 31.06
C VAL A 90 -5.91 20.15 31.12
N LYS A 91 -5.53 21.43 31.27
CA LYS A 91 -4.13 21.85 31.43
C LYS A 91 -3.48 21.28 32.69
N LYS A 92 -4.25 21.06 33.77
CA LYS A 92 -3.76 20.43 35.01
C LYS A 92 -3.77 18.89 34.95
N LEU A 93 -4.57 18.28 34.08
CA LEU A 93 -4.79 16.83 34.00
C LEU A 93 -3.85 16.10 33.01
N ASN A 94 -2.70 16.69 32.68
CA ASN A 94 -1.87 16.25 31.54
C ASN A 94 -2.71 16.24 30.24
N GLY A 95 -2.92 17.45 29.71
CA GLY A 95 -3.85 17.66 28.59
C GLY A 95 -3.54 16.81 27.35
N GLY A 96 -2.28 16.47 27.10
CA GLY A 96 -1.89 15.56 26.02
C GLY A 96 -2.50 14.17 26.19
N LEU A 97 -2.33 13.56 27.37
CA LEU A 97 -2.90 12.24 27.66
C LEU A 97 -4.43 12.25 27.57
N HIS A 98 -5.08 13.30 28.09
CA HIS A 98 -6.54 13.42 28.03
C HIS A 98 -7.07 13.56 26.59
N MET A 99 -6.39 14.35 25.76
CA MET A 99 -6.75 14.50 24.35
C MET A 99 -6.51 13.22 23.55
N ILE A 100 -5.45 12.46 23.86
CA ILE A 100 -5.16 11.16 23.24
C ILE A 100 -6.28 10.15 23.52
N ILE A 101 -6.80 10.09 24.75
CA ILE A 101 -7.94 9.22 25.10
C ILE A 101 -9.15 9.55 24.23
N ILE A 102 -9.51 10.83 24.13
CA ILE A 102 -10.65 11.28 23.31
C ILE A 102 -10.43 10.94 21.83
N LEU A 103 -9.23 11.19 21.31
CA LEU A 103 -8.86 10.88 19.93
C LEU A 103 -9.00 9.38 19.64
N PHE A 104 -8.47 8.51 20.50
CA PHE A 104 -8.55 7.07 20.33
C PHE A 104 -10.01 6.57 20.31
N LEU A 105 -10.90 7.15 21.13
CA LEU A 105 -12.33 6.81 21.11
C LEU A 105 -13.00 7.22 19.78
N PHE A 106 -12.71 8.42 19.26
CA PHE A 106 -13.23 8.85 17.95
C PHE A 106 -12.70 7.99 16.81
N VAL A 107 -11.41 7.63 16.84
CA VAL A 107 -10.80 6.74 15.85
C VAL A 107 -11.42 5.34 15.91
N ALA A 108 -11.66 4.81 17.10
CA ALA A 108 -12.33 3.52 17.30
C ALA A 108 -13.76 3.53 16.72
N ILE A 109 -14.53 4.61 16.94
CA ILE A 109 -15.86 4.80 16.34
C ILE A 109 -15.76 4.84 14.80
N GLY A 110 -14.83 5.60 14.26
CA GLY A 110 -14.65 5.74 12.81
C GLY A 110 -14.41 4.39 12.12
N PHE A 111 -13.49 3.58 12.65
CA PHE A 111 -13.22 2.26 12.08
C PHE A 111 -14.33 1.24 12.32
N ALA A 112 -15.04 1.31 13.45
CA ALA A 112 -16.23 0.48 13.68
C ALA A 112 -17.35 0.80 12.66
N LEU A 113 -17.53 2.06 12.27
CA LEU A 113 -18.47 2.47 11.22
C LEU A 113 -18.05 1.99 9.82
N VAL A 114 -16.76 2.02 9.51
CA VAL A 114 -16.24 1.43 8.26
C VAL A 114 -16.49 -0.08 8.22
N SER A 115 -16.22 -0.77 9.34
CA SER A 115 -16.52 -2.20 9.50
C SER A 115 -18.01 -2.49 9.30
N LEU A 116 -18.88 -1.68 9.91
CA LEU A 116 -20.34 -1.77 9.75
C LEU A 116 -20.76 -1.65 8.28
N ALA A 117 -20.24 -0.64 7.56
CA ALA A 117 -20.55 -0.44 6.15
C ALA A 117 -20.17 -1.67 5.31
N PHE A 118 -19.03 -2.30 5.60
CA PHE A 118 -18.60 -3.51 4.92
C PHE A 118 -19.39 -4.76 5.34
N CYS A 119 -19.79 -4.91 6.61
CA CYS A 119 -20.70 -5.99 7.01
C CYS A 119 -22.04 -5.89 6.26
N ILE A 120 -22.61 -4.68 6.15
CA ILE A 120 -23.85 -4.42 5.39
C ILE A 120 -23.64 -4.72 3.90
N TYR A 121 -22.49 -4.32 3.34
CA TYR A 121 -22.14 -4.62 1.95
C TYR A 121 -22.07 -6.14 1.71
N ASN A 122 -21.38 -6.88 2.58
CA ASN A 122 -21.21 -8.34 2.50
C ASN A 122 -22.52 -9.12 2.70
N ALA A 123 -23.48 -8.55 3.43
CA ALA A 123 -24.81 -9.11 3.54
C ALA A 123 -25.60 -9.05 2.21
N ARG A 124 -25.27 -8.10 1.32
CA ARG A 124 -25.97 -7.88 0.04
C ARG A 124 -25.22 -8.41 -1.19
N LYS A 125 -23.91 -8.19 -1.25
CA LYS A 125 -23.01 -8.57 -2.36
C LYS A 125 -21.77 -9.22 -1.78
N ILE A 126 -21.18 -10.23 -2.45
CA ILE A 126 -19.99 -10.91 -1.91
C ILE A 126 -18.76 -10.59 -2.75
N PRO A 127 -17.97 -9.57 -2.39
CA PRO A 127 -16.66 -9.35 -2.97
C PRO A 127 -15.68 -10.33 -2.31
N TYR A 128 -15.61 -11.56 -2.83
CA TYR A 128 -14.54 -12.46 -2.44
C TYR A 128 -13.22 -11.85 -2.96
N GLN A 129 -12.26 -11.56 -2.06
CA GLN A 129 -10.90 -11.08 -2.35
C GLN A 129 -10.64 -9.56 -2.45
N SER A 130 -11.55 -8.69 -1.99
CA SER A 130 -11.28 -7.24 -1.86
C SER A 130 -11.13 -6.83 -0.39
N ILE A 131 -10.54 -5.65 -0.11
CA ILE A 131 -10.61 -4.98 1.21
C ILE A 131 -12.05 -4.77 1.70
N LYS A 132 -13.02 -4.85 0.77
CA LYS A 132 -14.45 -4.82 1.06
C LYS A 132 -15.00 -6.17 1.51
N GLY A 133 -14.21 -7.25 1.46
CA GLY A 133 -14.60 -8.62 1.82
C GLY A 133 -14.29 -8.98 3.27
N PRO A 134 -14.41 -10.27 3.64
CA PRO A 134 -14.18 -10.74 5.02
C PRO A 134 -12.80 -10.40 5.61
N PRO A 135 -11.68 -10.46 4.87
CA PRO A 135 -10.37 -10.02 5.39
C PRO A 135 -10.36 -8.55 5.82
N GLY A 136 -11.06 -7.70 5.09
CA GLY A 136 -11.23 -6.30 5.47
C GLY A 136 -12.05 -6.13 6.74
N ILE A 137 -13.15 -6.88 6.89
CA ILE A 137 -13.96 -6.84 8.12
C ILE A 137 -13.12 -7.20 9.35
N TYR A 138 -12.24 -8.21 9.27
CA TYR A 138 -11.31 -8.52 10.36
C TYR A 138 -10.35 -7.37 10.64
N LEU A 139 -9.75 -6.79 9.60
CA LEU A 139 -8.81 -5.67 9.73
C LEU A 139 -9.45 -4.45 10.43
N TRP A 140 -10.64 -4.02 9.99
CA TRP A 140 -11.26 -2.83 10.55
C TRP A 140 -11.78 -3.04 11.98
N ASN A 141 -12.29 -4.24 12.30
CA ASN A 141 -12.62 -4.61 13.68
C ASN A 141 -11.37 -4.67 14.58
N PHE A 142 -10.24 -5.18 14.06
CA PHE A 142 -8.97 -5.19 14.79
C PHE A 142 -8.55 -3.79 15.19
N ILE A 143 -8.53 -2.88 14.20
CA ILE A 143 -8.11 -1.49 14.40
C ILE A 143 -9.07 -0.79 15.38
N ALA A 144 -10.39 -0.96 15.21
CA ALA A 144 -11.37 -0.39 16.13
C ALA A 144 -11.19 -0.89 17.57
N GLY A 145 -10.99 -2.20 17.75
CA GLY A 145 -10.73 -2.81 19.06
C GLY A 145 -9.41 -2.36 19.69
N LEU A 146 -8.35 -2.22 18.89
CA LEU A 146 -7.03 -1.77 19.33
C LEU A 146 -7.09 -0.35 19.90
N PHE A 147 -7.68 0.59 19.16
CA PHE A 147 -7.83 1.97 19.62
C PHE A 147 -8.76 2.10 20.82
N GLY A 148 -9.84 1.30 20.89
CA GLY A 148 -10.68 1.21 22.08
C GLY A 148 -9.91 0.73 23.31
N THR A 149 -9.04 -0.28 23.14
CA THR A 149 -8.18 -0.81 24.21
C THR A 149 -7.14 0.22 24.64
N PHE A 150 -6.51 0.93 23.71
CA PHE A 150 -5.58 2.00 24.04
C PHE A 150 -6.25 3.13 24.82
N ALA A 151 -7.48 3.52 24.46
CA ALA A 151 -8.23 4.52 25.24
C ALA A 151 -8.45 4.06 26.69
N VAL A 152 -8.84 2.79 26.90
CA VAL A 152 -9.01 2.20 28.23
C VAL A 152 -7.70 2.20 29.02
N VAL A 153 -6.60 1.73 28.41
CA VAL A 153 -5.28 1.67 29.07
C VAL A 153 -4.77 3.07 29.42
N CYS A 154 -4.88 4.03 28.50
CA CYS A 154 -4.50 5.42 28.74
C CYS A 154 -5.33 6.04 29.87
N PHE A 155 -6.63 5.73 29.95
CA PHE A 155 -7.48 6.21 31.02
C PHE A 155 -7.13 5.59 32.38
N ILE A 156 -6.85 4.27 32.44
CA ILE A 156 -6.32 3.62 33.65
C ILE A 156 -5.02 4.29 34.08
N ALA A 157 -4.11 4.56 33.14
CA ALA A 157 -2.85 5.24 33.44
C ALA A 157 -3.07 6.68 33.94
N ALA A 158 -4.04 7.41 33.38
CA ALA A 158 -4.42 8.73 33.87
C ALA A 158 -4.86 8.65 35.34
N VAL A 159 -5.76 7.72 35.69
CA VAL A 159 -6.26 7.53 37.05
C VAL A 159 -5.13 7.12 38.00
N ARG A 160 -4.45 6.00 37.71
CA ARG A 160 -3.51 5.36 38.64
C ARG A 160 -2.13 6.01 38.71
N HIS A 161 -1.55 6.39 37.56
CA HIS A 161 -0.19 6.93 37.53
C HIS A 161 -0.16 8.46 37.63
N HIS A 162 -1.13 9.15 37.04
CA HIS A 162 -1.18 10.62 37.07
C HIS A 162 -2.06 11.20 38.18
N ARG A 163 -2.64 10.35 39.05
CA ARG A 163 -3.52 10.73 40.16
C ARG A 163 -4.65 11.65 39.71
N LEU A 164 -5.34 11.25 38.63
CA LEU A 164 -6.35 12.07 37.95
C LEU A 164 -7.40 12.63 38.91
N ILE A 165 -7.96 11.77 39.77
CA ILE A 165 -9.04 12.12 40.69
C ILE A 165 -8.58 13.18 41.68
N GLU A 166 -7.37 13.05 42.23
CA GLU A 166 -6.81 14.00 43.19
C GLU A 166 -6.64 15.40 42.57
N ARG A 167 -6.16 15.45 41.31
CA ARG A 167 -6.01 16.71 40.58
C ARG A 167 -7.36 17.36 40.25
N VAL A 168 -8.36 16.56 39.90
CA VAL A 168 -9.72 17.05 39.64
C VAL A 168 -10.38 17.54 40.93
N ALA A 169 -10.27 16.76 42.02
CA ALA A 169 -10.87 17.09 43.31
C ALA A 169 -10.37 18.45 43.82
N ASN A 170 -9.06 18.68 43.78
CA ASN A 170 -8.41 19.89 44.29
C ASN A 170 -8.31 21.05 43.27
N PHE A 171 -8.94 20.93 42.10
CA PHE A 171 -8.95 22.03 41.13
C PHE A 171 -9.79 23.21 41.63
N LYS A 172 -9.17 24.39 41.72
CA LYS A 172 -9.76 25.64 42.25
C LYS A 172 -10.29 25.50 43.69
N GLU A 173 -9.62 24.68 44.50
CA GLU A 173 -9.87 24.62 45.94
C GLU A 173 -8.75 25.37 46.66
N ASP A 174 -9.07 26.56 47.19
CA ASP A 174 -8.08 27.39 47.89
C ASP A 174 -8.12 27.18 49.41
N PHE A 175 -9.30 26.80 49.95
CA PHE A 175 -9.56 26.69 51.39
C PHE A 175 -9.61 25.26 51.92
N PHE A 176 -9.74 24.25 51.04
CA PHE A 176 -9.93 22.87 51.46
C PHE A 176 -8.98 21.93 50.72
N GLN A 177 -8.25 21.10 51.47
CA GLN A 177 -7.47 20.01 50.89
C GLN A 177 -8.31 18.73 50.89
N LEU A 178 -8.62 18.22 49.70
CA LEU A 178 -9.41 17.02 49.49
C LEU A 178 -8.49 15.82 49.23
N VAL A 179 -8.62 14.79 50.05
CA VAL A 179 -7.90 13.52 49.90
C VAL A 179 -8.87 12.47 49.36
N VAL A 180 -8.44 11.69 48.36
CA VAL A 180 -9.25 10.61 47.81
C VAL A 180 -9.10 9.38 48.73
N LEU A 181 -10.22 8.87 49.24
CA LEU A 181 -10.27 7.69 50.12
C LEU A 181 -10.52 6.39 49.36
N ALA A 182 -11.32 6.46 48.31
CA ALA A 182 -11.65 5.32 47.45
C ALA A 182 -11.83 5.80 46.02
N GLU A 183 -11.39 4.98 45.07
CA GLU A 183 -11.50 5.22 43.64
C GLU A 183 -12.03 3.98 42.94
N GLU A 184 -13.07 4.16 42.12
CA GLU A 184 -13.71 3.08 41.37
C GLU A 184 -13.99 3.51 39.93
N PHE A 185 -13.78 2.59 38.99
CA PHE A 185 -14.23 2.78 37.61
C PHE A 185 -15.72 2.50 37.53
N ASP A 186 -16.47 3.40 36.91
CA ASP A 186 -17.93 3.36 36.90
C ASP A 186 -18.47 3.08 35.47
N PHE A 187 -19.78 3.09 35.33
CA PHE A 187 -20.56 2.65 34.18
C PHE A 187 -19.98 3.06 32.81
N SER A 188 -19.61 4.34 32.63
CA SER A 188 -19.11 4.84 31.34
C SER A 188 -17.78 4.18 30.93
N PHE A 189 -16.90 3.89 31.90
CA PHE A 189 -15.66 3.19 31.65
C PHE A 189 -15.93 1.76 31.18
N TRP A 190 -16.83 1.05 31.87
CA TRP A 190 -17.19 -0.32 31.52
C TRP A 190 -17.94 -0.42 30.20
N LEU A 191 -18.72 0.59 29.81
CA LEU A 191 -19.28 0.68 28.46
C LEU A 191 -18.18 0.76 27.39
N CYS A 192 -17.11 1.52 27.63
CA CYS A 192 -15.98 1.57 26.70
C CYS A 192 -15.26 0.21 26.60
N VAL A 193 -15.05 -0.48 27.73
CA VAL A 193 -14.47 -1.83 27.75
C VAL A 193 -15.37 -2.81 26.99
N ALA A 194 -16.68 -2.76 27.21
CA ALA A 194 -17.65 -3.57 26.49
C ALA A 194 -17.63 -3.29 24.98
N GLY A 195 -17.53 -2.02 24.57
CA GLY A 195 -17.38 -1.62 23.17
C GLY A 195 -16.13 -2.23 22.52
N ALA A 196 -14.97 -2.13 23.18
CA ALA A 196 -13.74 -2.75 22.70
C ALA A 196 -13.87 -4.28 22.61
N ALA A 197 -14.49 -4.92 23.60
CA ALA A 197 -14.75 -6.37 23.59
C ALA A 197 -15.72 -6.80 22.47
N THR A 198 -16.75 -6.00 22.16
CA THR A 198 -17.69 -6.30 21.06
C THR A 198 -17.00 -6.28 19.69
N ASN A 199 -16.01 -5.42 19.47
CA ASN A 199 -15.18 -5.46 18.26
C ASN A 199 -14.39 -6.79 18.16
N GLY A 200 -13.90 -7.30 19.30
CA GLY A 200 -13.27 -8.62 19.39
C GLY A 200 -14.24 -9.78 19.15
N ALA A 201 -15.44 -9.72 19.73
CA ALA A 201 -16.49 -10.74 19.52
C ALA A 201 -16.92 -10.85 18.05
N ASN A 202 -16.83 -9.74 17.30
CA ASN A 202 -17.15 -9.73 15.87
C ASN A 202 -16.23 -10.65 15.04
N PHE A 203 -15.00 -10.93 15.52
CA PHE A 203 -14.13 -11.94 14.89
C PHE A 203 -14.77 -13.32 14.90
N ILE A 204 -15.37 -13.70 16.04
CA ILE A 204 -16.01 -15.01 16.20
C ILE A 204 -17.22 -15.10 15.28
N VAL A 205 -18.03 -14.04 15.21
CA VAL A 205 -19.22 -13.98 14.34
C VAL A 205 -18.84 -14.11 12.86
N VAL A 206 -17.77 -13.44 12.43
CA VAL A 206 -17.27 -13.56 11.05
C VAL A 206 -16.60 -14.90 10.82
N ALA A 207 -15.90 -15.49 11.80
CA ALA A 207 -15.26 -16.80 11.70
C ALA A 207 -16.28 -17.94 11.60
N MET A 208 -17.43 -17.82 12.27
CA MET A 208 -18.56 -18.75 12.17
C MET A 208 -19.13 -18.85 10.75
N SER A 209 -18.83 -17.91 9.85
CA SER A 209 -19.22 -18.00 8.44
C SER A 209 -18.51 -19.12 7.65
N LYS A 210 -17.57 -19.87 8.29
CA LYS A 210 -16.80 -20.99 7.72
C LYS A 210 -16.31 -20.69 6.30
N ILE A 211 -15.61 -19.58 6.15
CA ILE A 211 -14.83 -19.32 4.94
C ILE A 211 -13.70 -20.36 4.95
N HIS A 212 -13.93 -21.49 4.27
CA HIS A 212 -12.83 -22.26 3.74
C HIS A 212 -12.08 -21.31 2.82
N PHE A 213 -10.93 -20.79 3.27
CA PHE A 213 -9.94 -20.33 2.33
C PHE A 213 -9.65 -21.54 1.46
N PRO A 214 -9.91 -21.49 0.14
CA PRO A 214 -9.50 -22.59 -0.71
C PRO A 214 -7.99 -22.72 -0.51
N LYS A 215 -7.53 -23.90 -0.08
CA LYS A 215 -6.15 -24.29 -0.37
C LYS A 215 -5.95 -24.04 -1.86
N ILE A 216 -4.81 -23.49 -2.24
CA ILE A 216 -4.41 -23.41 -3.64
C ILE A 216 -4.27 -24.87 -4.12
N GLN A 217 -5.38 -25.44 -4.54
CA GLN A 217 -5.41 -26.54 -5.47
C GLN A 217 -5.61 -25.86 -6.81
N ILE A 218 -4.64 -26.06 -7.70
CA ILE A 218 -4.74 -25.69 -9.11
C ILE A 218 -5.95 -26.48 -9.62
N LYS A 219 -7.11 -25.82 -9.65
CA LYS A 219 -8.34 -26.42 -10.17
C LYS A 219 -8.08 -26.61 -11.65
N LYS A 220 -8.29 -27.84 -12.18
CA LYS A 220 -8.36 -28.03 -13.63
C LYS A 220 -9.34 -26.98 -14.17
N PRO A 221 -8.92 -26.16 -15.13
CA PRO A 221 -9.76 -25.09 -15.62
C PRO A 221 -11.00 -25.70 -16.30
N GLU A 222 -12.19 -25.24 -15.86
CA GLU A 222 -13.47 -25.57 -16.51
C GLU A 222 -13.58 -24.89 -17.90
N GLU A 223 -12.69 -23.94 -18.20
CA GLU A 223 -12.60 -23.18 -19.44
C GLU A 223 -11.35 -23.59 -20.25
N PRO A 224 -11.40 -23.54 -21.59
CA PRO A 224 -10.27 -23.91 -22.43
C PRO A 224 -9.05 -23.02 -22.12
N THR A 225 -7.93 -23.65 -21.79
CA THR A 225 -6.70 -22.94 -21.42
C THR A 225 -5.80 -22.83 -22.63
N GLY A 226 -5.26 -21.64 -22.87
CA GLY A 226 -4.25 -21.41 -23.88
C GLY A 226 -2.87 -21.77 -23.34
N LEU A 227 -1.97 -22.22 -24.20
CA LEU A 227 -0.59 -22.54 -23.82
C LEU A 227 0.39 -21.74 -24.66
N VAL A 228 1.37 -21.07 -24.03
CA VAL A 228 2.49 -20.41 -24.71
C VAL A 228 3.76 -21.22 -24.51
N LEU A 229 4.43 -21.61 -25.60
CA LEU A 229 5.63 -22.44 -25.61
C LEU A 229 6.78 -21.78 -26.36
N GLY A 230 8.01 -21.87 -25.83
CA GLY A 230 9.20 -21.27 -26.43
C GLY A 230 9.95 -22.18 -27.41
N VAL A 231 10.51 -21.58 -28.47
CA VAL A 231 11.47 -22.23 -29.38
C VAL A 231 12.65 -21.31 -29.64
N TYR A 232 13.88 -21.84 -29.62
CA TYR A 232 15.10 -21.10 -29.91
C TYR A 232 15.45 -21.14 -31.40
N GLU A 233 16.12 -20.09 -31.88
CA GLU A 233 16.73 -20.07 -33.20
C GLU A 233 17.94 -21.03 -33.24
N LYS A 234 18.12 -21.69 -34.38
CA LYS A 234 19.21 -22.65 -34.62
C LYS A 234 20.58 -21.96 -34.61
N GLU A 235 21.60 -22.61 -34.02
CA GLU A 235 22.99 -22.16 -34.10
C GLU A 235 23.81 -22.85 -35.22
N LYS A 236 23.37 -24.01 -35.71
CA LYS A 236 24.00 -24.79 -36.80
C LYS A 236 22.95 -25.41 -37.74
N GLU A 237 23.36 -25.80 -38.95
CA GLU A 237 22.56 -26.49 -39.98
C GLU A 237 22.23 -27.94 -39.58
N ASP A 238 21.55 -28.14 -38.45
CA ASP A 238 20.87 -29.40 -38.16
C ASP A 238 19.35 -29.19 -38.27
N ASP A 239 18.63 -30.19 -38.76
CA ASP A 239 17.19 -30.07 -39.05
C ASP A 239 16.32 -30.09 -37.78
N SER A 240 16.93 -30.34 -36.62
CA SER A 240 16.25 -30.42 -35.33
C SER A 240 15.73 -29.07 -34.81
N VAL A 241 14.50 -29.07 -34.27
CA VAL A 241 13.88 -27.93 -33.58
C VAL A 241 14.41 -27.85 -32.15
N CYS A 242 14.85 -26.66 -31.72
CA CYS A 242 15.36 -26.44 -30.36
C CYS A 242 14.26 -25.89 -29.45
N PHE A 243 13.51 -26.78 -28.81
CA PHE A 243 12.48 -26.42 -27.83
C PHE A 243 13.08 -26.09 -26.46
N THR A 244 12.33 -25.32 -25.67
CA THR A 244 12.54 -25.24 -24.22
C THR A 244 12.21 -26.59 -23.56
N GLU A 245 12.55 -26.75 -22.28
CA GLU A 245 12.23 -27.96 -21.53
C GLU A 245 10.72 -28.23 -21.49
N ALA A 246 9.91 -27.20 -21.22
CA ALA A 246 8.45 -27.33 -21.20
C ALA A 246 7.88 -27.67 -22.59
N ALA A 247 8.35 -27.00 -23.65
CA ALA A 247 7.91 -27.28 -25.01
C ALA A 247 8.33 -28.68 -25.49
N SER A 248 9.51 -29.15 -25.10
CA SER A 248 9.99 -30.50 -25.39
C SER A 248 9.18 -31.56 -24.64
N SER A 249 8.83 -31.31 -23.37
CA SER A 249 7.96 -32.21 -22.60
C SER A 249 6.56 -32.29 -23.19
N PHE A 250 6.01 -31.15 -23.62
CA PHE A 250 4.70 -31.09 -24.27
C PHE A 250 4.71 -31.81 -25.63
N ASP A 251 5.72 -31.56 -26.48
CA ASP A 251 5.92 -32.29 -27.75
C ASP A 251 6.04 -33.81 -27.51
N GLY A 252 6.74 -34.23 -26.46
CA GLY A 252 6.84 -35.63 -26.04
C GLY A 252 5.50 -36.26 -25.69
N SER A 253 4.64 -35.54 -24.96
CA SER A 253 3.27 -36.00 -24.64
C SER A 253 2.38 -36.17 -25.88
N LEU A 254 2.72 -35.44 -26.96
CA LEU A 254 2.03 -35.48 -28.25
C LEU A 254 2.71 -36.40 -29.27
N SER A 255 3.66 -37.23 -28.84
CA SER A 255 4.43 -38.12 -29.73
C SER A 255 5.11 -37.39 -30.90
N GLY A 256 5.58 -36.15 -30.69
CA GLY A 256 6.31 -35.36 -31.70
C GLY A 256 5.43 -34.54 -32.65
N LYS A 257 4.11 -34.55 -32.48
CA LYS A 257 3.15 -33.86 -33.37
C LYS A 257 3.35 -32.34 -33.42
N LEU A 258 3.79 -31.71 -32.32
CA LEU A 258 4.02 -30.26 -32.30
C LEU A 258 5.21 -29.89 -33.20
N ARG A 259 6.30 -30.65 -33.12
CA ARG A 259 7.48 -30.47 -33.98
C ARG A 259 7.17 -30.67 -35.46
N GLU A 260 6.40 -31.71 -35.76
CA GLU A 260 5.94 -32.00 -37.11
C GLU A 260 5.11 -30.84 -37.68
N LEU A 261 4.13 -30.32 -36.92
CA LEU A 261 3.33 -29.19 -37.38
C LEU A 261 4.14 -27.89 -37.47
N LEU A 262 5.15 -27.71 -36.62
CA LEU A 262 6.06 -26.58 -36.70
C LEU A 262 6.91 -26.61 -37.98
N SER A 263 7.36 -27.79 -38.42
CA SER A 263 8.10 -27.93 -39.68
C SER A 263 7.20 -27.77 -40.91
N ILE A 264 5.98 -28.31 -40.87
CA ILE A 264 4.98 -28.17 -41.96
C ILE A 264 4.55 -26.72 -42.16
N SER A 265 4.42 -25.96 -41.06
CA SER A 265 3.90 -24.60 -41.10
C SER A 265 4.86 -23.53 -41.64
N GLY A 266 6.00 -23.94 -42.18
CA GLY A 266 6.89 -23.11 -42.99
C GLY A 266 8.17 -22.69 -42.26
N PRO A 267 8.67 -21.46 -42.47
CA PRO A 267 9.99 -21.08 -42.01
C PRO A 267 10.11 -21.11 -40.47
N PRO A 268 11.34 -21.28 -39.94
CA PRO A 268 11.58 -21.28 -38.50
C PRO A 268 11.17 -19.96 -37.85
N LEU A 269 10.66 -20.04 -36.62
CA LEU A 269 10.24 -18.87 -35.85
C LEU A 269 11.43 -18.05 -35.40
N LYS A 270 11.53 -16.84 -35.94
CA LYS A 270 12.53 -15.84 -35.53
C LYS A 270 12.12 -15.15 -34.22
N LYS A 271 13.07 -14.48 -33.57
CA LYS A 271 12.85 -13.64 -32.38
C LYS A 271 11.59 -12.78 -32.50
N GLY A 272 10.70 -12.88 -31.50
CA GLY A 272 9.50 -12.05 -31.39
C GLY A 272 8.40 -12.36 -32.39
N LYS A 273 8.49 -13.50 -33.10
CA LYS A 273 7.41 -14.04 -33.94
C LYS A 273 6.70 -15.18 -33.20
N SER A 274 5.44 -15.40 -33.53
CA SER A 274 4.63 -16.47 -32.98
C SER A 274 3.89 -17.24 -34.07
N ARG A 275 3.45 -18.45 -33.73
CA ARG A 275 2.57 -19.27 -34.56
C ARG A 275 1.59 -20.02 -33.68
N ILE A 276 0.35 -20.15 -34.14
CA ILE A 276 -0.74 -20.78 -33.38
C ILE A 276 -1.05 -22.15 -33.99
N PHE A 277 -1.20 -23.14 -33.14
CA PHE A 277 -1.62 -24.49 -33.48
C PHE A 277 -2.88 -24.85 -32.69
N TYR A 278 -3.85 -25.46 -33.36
CA TYR A 278 -5.15 -25.78 -32.78
C TYR A 278 -5.34 -27.28 -32.63
N GLY A 279 -6.10 -27.69 -31.60
CA GLY A 279 -6.52 -29.07 -31.41
C GLY A 279 -5.37 -30.06 -31.23
N LEU A 280 -4.26 -29.60 -30.64
CA LEU A 280 -3.11 -30.45 -30.33
C LEU A 280 -3.38 -31.34 -29.11
N HIS A 281 -4.04 -30.78 -28.10
CA HIS A 281 -4.29 -31.41 -26.82
C HIS A 281 -5.70 -31.04 -26.33
N GLU A 282 -6.36 -31.94 -25.59
CA GLU A 282 -7.73 -31.70 -25.09
C GLU A 282 -7.78 -30.55 -24.09
N ASP A 283 -6.83 -30.49 -23.15
CA ASP A 283 -6.75 -29.42 -22.15
C ASP A 283 -6.24 -28.08 -22.74
N PHE A 284 -5.57 -28.10 -23.90
CA PHE A 284 -5.00 -26.91 -24.55
C PHE A 284 -5.45 -26.79 -26.02
N PRO A 285 -6.68 -26.29 -26.27
CA PRO A 285 -7.21 -26.19 -27.63
C PRO A 285 -6.42 -25.24 -28.53
N SER A 286 -5.78 -24.22 -27.95
CA SER A 286 -4.96 -23.22 -28.63
C SER A 286 -3.56 -23.19 -28.02
N VAL A 287 -2.56 -23.61 -28.80
CA VAL A 287 -1.14 -23.60 -28.40
C VAL A 287 -0.39 -22.59 -29.28
N VAL A 288 0.29 -21.64 -28.65
CA VAL A 288 1.09 -20.63 -29.35
C VAL A 288 2.57 -20.89 -29.12
N VAL A 289 3.30 -21.15 -30.19
CA VAL A 289 4.76 -21.26 -30.16
C VAL A 289 5.36 -19.89 -30.43
N VAL A 290 6.32 -19.46 -29.61
CA VAL A 290 6.99 -18.16 -29.71
C VAL A 290 8.50 -18.30 -29.93
N GLY A 291 9.05 -17.51 -30.85
CA GLY A 291 10.48 -17.50 -31.15
C GLY A 291 11.28 -16.68 -30.14
N LEU A 292 12.15 -17.36 -29.37
CA LEU A 292 13.02 -16.78 -28.34
C LEU A 292 14.32 -16.17 -28.91
N GLY A 293 14.58 -16.33 -30.21
CA GLY A 293 15.85 -15.95 -30.81
C GLY A 293 16.97 -16.93 -30.45
N LYS A 294 18.23 -16.53 -30.69
CA LYS A 294 19.39 -17.36 -30.34
C LYS A 294 19.48 -17.56 -28.83
N ASN A 295 19.81 -18.79 -28.43
CA ASN A 295 20.09 -19.13 -27.03
C ASN A 295 21.47 -18.59 -26.61
N SER A 296 21.57 -17.26 -26.55
CA SER A 296 22.80 -16.57 -26.13
C SER A 296 22.66 -16.15 -24.66
N PRO A 297 23.43 -16.74 -23.73
CA PRO A 297 23.27 -16.51 -22.29
C PRO A 297 23.86 -15.16 -21.81
N GLY A 298 24.15 -14.22 -22.72
CA GLY A 298 25.09 -13.12 -22.47
C GLY A 298 24.47 -11.76 -22.19
N PHE A 299 25.14 -11.03 -21.28
CA PHE A 299 25.12 -9.56 -21.22
C PHE A 299 25.58 -8.98 -22.57
N CYS A 300 24.82 -8.04 -23.12
CA CYS A 300 25.18 -7.31 -24.33
C CYS A 300 25.85 -5.99 -23.94
N SER A 301 27.17 -5.89 -24.11
CA SER A 301 27.91 -4.67 -23.79
C SER A 301 27.55 -3.47 -24.65
N LYS A 302 27.06 -3.68 -25.88
CA LYS A 302 26.60 -2.61 -26.77
C LYS A 302 25.25 -2.01 -26.33
N GLU A 303 24.35 -2.87 -25.84
CA GLU A 303 22.98 -2.48 -25.46
C GLU A 303 22.83 -2.23 -23.95
N ASN A 304 23.80 -2.64 -23.15
CA ASN A 304 23.79 -2.59 -21.69
C ASN A 304 22.56 -3.28 -21.06
N TRP A 305 22.26 -4.51 -21.49
CA TRP A 305 21.21 -5.35 -20.93
C TRP A 305 21.48 -6.85 -21.12
N TYR A 306 20.64 -7.72 -20.57
CA TYR A 306 20.65 -9.16 -20.90
C TYR A 306 19.73 -9.48 -22.07
N ASN A 307 20.32 -9.88 -23.21
CA ASN A 307 19.57 -10.20 -24.44
C ASN A 307 18.55 -11.33 -24.22
N CYS A 308 18.91 -12.36 -23.44
CA CYS A 308 18.02 -13.50 -23.17
C CYS A 308 16.73 -13.05 -22.47
N LYS A 309 16.83 -12.23 -21.41
CA LYS A 309 15.67 -11.73 -20.67
C LYS A 309 14.76 -10.86 -21.55
N GLU A 310 15.35 -9.95 -22.34
CA GLU A 310 14.57 -9.11 -23.27
C GLU A 310 13.88 -9.92 -24.37
N ASN A 311 14.55 -10.95 -24.90
CA ASN A 311 13.96 -11.84 -25.89
C ASN A 311 12.75 -12.60 -25.32
N ILE A 312 12.88 -13.14 -24.11
CA ILE A 312 11.80 -13.87 -23.43
C ILE A 312 10.60 -12.95 -23.20
N ARG A 313 10.81 -11.75 -22.63
CA ARG A 313 9.74 -10.77 -22.41
C ARG A 313 8.99 -10.45 -23.70
N ALA A 314 9.73 -10.14 -24.76
CA ALA A 314 9.17 -9.82 -26.07
C ALA A 314 8.39 -11.00 -26.66
N ALA A 315 8.97 -12.20 -26.69
CA ALA A 315 8.34 -13.38 -27.27
C ALA A 315 7.07 -13.79 -26.52
N VAL A 316 7.12 -13.87 -25.20
CA VAL A 316 5.97 -14.24 -24.36
C VAL A 316 4.84 -13.22 -24.48
N SER A 317 5.16 -11.92 -24.53
CA SER A 317 4.15 -10.87 -24.73
C SER A 317 3.39 -11.03 -26.06
N VAL A 318 4.07 -11.47 -27.12
CA VAL A 318 3.44 -11.73 -28.43
C VAL A 318 2.55 -12.97 -28.35
N GLY A 319 3.01 -14.03 -27.67
CA GLY A 319 2.21 -15.25 -27.48
C GLY A 319 0.93 -15.00 -26.69
N CYS A 320 1.04 -14.28 -25.57
CA CYS A 320 -0.10 -13.95 -24.72
C CYS A 320 -1.11 -13.06 -25.45
N ARG A 321 -0.65 -12.05 -26.20
CA ARG A 321 -1.55 -11.20 -27.01
C ARG A 321 -2.26 -11.99 -28.10
N ALA A 322 -1.59 -12.94 -28.75
CA ALA A 322 -2.23 -13.80 -29.73
C ALA A 322 -3.36 -14.65 -29.12
N LEU A 323 -3.18 -15.15 -27.89
CA LEU A 323 -4.24 -15.86 -27.16
C LEU A 323 -5.36 -14.92 -26.68
N GLN A 324 -5.03 -13.69 -26.30
CA GLN A 324 -6.03 -12.67 -25.94
C GLN A 324 -6.89 -12.29 -27.14
N ASP A 325 -6.32 -12.19 -28.34
CA ASP A 325 -7.05 -11.93 -29.59
C ASP A 325 -7.98 -13.09 -29.99
N LEU A 326 -7.69 -14.31 -29.51
CA LEU A 326 -8.56 -15.49 -29.60
C LEU A 326 -9.59 -15.56 -28.46
N GLU A 327 -9.67 -14.55 -27.61
CA GLU A 327 -10.58 -14.47 -26.45
C GLU A 327 -10.39 -15.64 -25.46
N VAL A 328 -9.16 -16.17 -25.36
CA VAL A 328 -8.84 -17.23 -24.41
C VAL A 328 -8.71 -16.63 -23.00
N PRO A 329 -9.51 -17.09 -22.02
CA PRO A 329 -9.61 -16.45 -20.71
C PRO A 329 -8.45 -16.80 -19.76
N LEU A 330 -7.85 -17.98 -19.91
CA LEU A 330 -6.76 -18.48 -19.09
C LEU A 330 -5.58 -18.89 -19.97
N VAL A 331 -4.38 -18.48 -19.59
CA VAL A 331 -3.14 -18.84 -20.28
C VAL A 331 -2.13 -19.45 -19.32
N GLU A 332 -1.57 -20.59 -19.71
CA GLU A 332 -0.35 -21.14 -19.12
C GLU A 332 0.85 -20.74 -19.98
N VAL A 333 1.94 -20.36 -19.30
CA VAL A 333 3.11 -19.76 -19.95
C VAL A 333 4.35 -20.58 -19.59
N ASP A 334 5.06 -21.02 -20.62
CA ASP A 334 6.38 -21.64 -20.50
C ASP A 334 7.37 -20.69 -19.79
N PRO A 335 8.09 -21.16 -18.76
CA PRO A 335 9.11 -20.36 -18.09
C PRO A 335 10.27 -19.92 -19.00
N CYS A 336 10.47 -20.55 -20.17
CA CYS A 336 11.48 -20.19 -21.16
C CYS A 336 12.93 -20.11 -20.61
N GLY A 337 13.21 -20.86 -19.54
CA GLY A 337 14.49 -20.83 -18.81
C GLY A 337 14.65 -19.67 -17.81
N ASP A 338 13.76 -18.68 -17.83
CA ASP A 338 13.72 -17.57 -16.87
C ASP A 338 12.25 -17.21 -16.54
N PRO A 339 11.68 -17.83 -15.49
CA PRO A 339 10.29 -17.64 -15.12
C PRO A 339 9.93 -16.18 -14.82
N GLN A 340 10.87 -15.38 -14.30
CA GLN A 340 10.65 -13.97 -14.01
C GLN A 340 10.48 -13.17 -15.30
N ALA A 341 11.39 -13.35 -16.26
CA ALA A 341 11.29 -12.67 -17.56
C ALA A 341 10.03 -13.10 -18.34
N ALA A 342 9.64 -14.37 -18.27
CA ALA A 342 8.41 -14.87 -18.88
C ALA A 342 7.17 -14.23 -18.24
N ALA A 343 7.10 -14.19 -16.91
CA ALA A 343 6.01 -13.55 -16.19
C ALA A 343 5.92 -12.05 -16.48
N GLU A 344 7.05 -11.33 -16.51
CA GLU A 344 7.11 -9.92 -16.90
C GLU A 344 6.57 -9.71 -18.32
N GLY A 345 6.97 -10.54 -19.28
CA GLY A 345 6.48 -10.48 -20.66
C GLY A 345 4.98 -10.68 -20.79
N ALA A 346 4.44 -11.67 -20.07
CA ALA A 346 3.01 -11.96 -20.06
C ALA A 346 2.19 -10.82 -19.44
N VAL A 347 2.56 -10.40 -18.22
CA VAL A 347 1.82 -9.39 -17.45
C VAL A 347 1.89 -8.02 -18.11
N LEU A 348 3.08 -7.58 -18.54
CA LEU A 348 3.25 -6.28 -19.20
C LEU A 348 2.61 -6.26 -20.59
N GLY A 349 2.70 -7.37 -21.33
CA GLY A 349 2.18 -7.49 -22.69
C GLY A 349 0.65 -7.48 -22.79
N LEU A 350 -0.02 -8.07 -21.80
CA LEU A 350 -1.47 -8.16 -21.71
C LEU A 350 -2.12 -6.89 -21.14
N PHE A 351 -1.37 -6.07 -20.40
CA PHE A 351 -1.92 -4.88 -19.75
C PHE A 351 -2.49 -3.86 -20.77
N GLU A 352 -3.73 -3.47 -20.55
CA GLU A 352 -4.37 -2.34 -21.23
C GLU A 352 -5.22 -1.57 -20.20
N TYR A 353 -5.12 -0.25 -20.23
CA TYR A 353 -6.02 0.60 -19.45
C TYR A 353 -7.30 0.86 -20.23
N ASP A 354 -8.39 0.19 -19.85
CA ASP A 354 -9.68 0.21 -20.56
C ASP A 354 -10.88 0.59 -19.68
N GLU A 355 -10.66 0.98 -18.42
CA GLU A 355 -11.70 1.27 -17.42
C GLU A 355 -12.78 2.27 -17.90
N PHE A 356 -12.40 3.24 -18.73
CA PHE A 356 -13.33 4.25 -19.27
C PHE A 356 -13.88 3.92 -20.67
N LYS A 357 -13.59 2.73 -21.21
CA LYS A 357 -14.06 2.32 -22.55
C LYS A 357 -15.36 1.53 -22.43
N LYS A 358 -16.37 1.91 -23.23
CA LYS A 358 -17.61 1.12 -23.48
C LYS A 358 -17.57 0.33 -24.80
N LYS A 359 -16.36 0.05 -25.33
CA LYS A 359 -15.99 -0.30 -26.73
C LYS A 359 -15.86 0.93 -27.67
N LYS A 360 -14.80 0.93 -28.50
CA LYS A 360 -13.98 2.05 -29.04
C LYS A 360 -14.69 3.21 -29.79
N THR A 361 -14.15 4.43 -29.63
CA THR A 361 -14.06 5.47 -30.69
C THR A 361 -12.87 6.45 -30.45
N PHE A 362 -12.57 7.23 -31.50
CA PHE A 362 -11.27 7.74 -31.97
C PHE A 362 -10.46 8.74 -31.13
N ALA A 363 -9.19 8.90 -31.56
CA ALA A 363 -8.13 9.73 -31.00
C ALA A 363 -8.37 11.25 -31.16
N PRO A 364 -8.09 12.06 -30.12
CA PRO A 364 -8.04 13.52 -30.23
C PRO A 364 -6.63 14.03 -30.59
N SER A 365 -6.54 15.35 -30.78
CA SER A 365 -5.45 16.04 -31.49
C SER A 365 -4.20 16.33 -30.63
N SER A 366 -3.11 16.55 -31.38
CA SER A 366 -1.69 16.69 -31.02
C SER A 366 -1.31 17.16 -29.60
N GLY A 367 -0.61 16.28 -28.88
CA GLY A 367 0.47 16.60 -27.94
C GLY A 367 0.07 16.93 -26.50
N MET A 368 -0.93 17.80 -26.30
CA MET A 368 -1.30 18.28 -24.96
C MET A 368 -1.93 17.17 -24.09
N GLU A 369 -2.55 16.18 -24.72
CA GLU A 369 -3.10 15.00 -24.07
C GLU A 369 -2.09 14.16 -23.31
N ALA A 370 -0.84 14.12 -23.78
CA ALA A 370 0.22 13.35 -23.12
C ALA A 370 0.60 13.98 -21.77
N MET A 371 0.31 15.27 -21.55
CA MET A 371 0.58 15.98 -20.29
C MET A 371 -0.25 15.45 -19.12
N ARG A 372 -1.30 14.65 -19.34
CA ARG A 372 -1.96 13.91 -18.25
C ARG A 372 -1.00 12.95 -17.53
N ALA A 373 0.09 12.56 -18.18
CA ALA A 373 1.16 11.75 -17.62
C ALA A 373 2.38 12.58 -17.17
N ASP A 374 2.25 13.90 -17.03
CA ASP A 374 3.28 14.75 -16.39
C ASP A 374 3.38 14.47 -14.87
N MET A 375 2.38 13.78 -14.32
CA MET A 375 2.46 13.08 -13.03
C MET A 375 3.21 11.73 -13.11
N GLY A 376 3.74 11.35 -14.27
CA GLY A 376 4.37 10.06 -14.52
C GLY A 376 5.55 9.82 -13.58
N GLY A 377 6.33 10.86 -13.28
CA GLY A 377 7.38 10.81 -12.26
C GLY A 377 6.82 10.49 -10.87
N ALA A 378 5.69 11.09 -10.47
CA ALA A 378 5.02 10.74 -9.22
C ALA A 378 4.40 9.33 -9.27
N ALA A 379 3.86 8.89 -10.41
CA ALA A 379 3.26 7.57 -10.56
C ALA A 379 4.30 6.44 -10.45
N THR A 380 5.45 6.60 -11.09
CA THR A 380 6.55 5.63 -11.04
C THR A 380 7.19 5.61 -9.65
N VAL A 381 7.41 6.77 -9.04
CA VAL A 381 7.88 6.88 -7.64
C VAL A 381 6.89 6.23 -6.68
N CYS A 382 5.60 6.57 -6.74
CA CYS A 382 4.56 5.96 -5.89
C CYS A 382 4.44 4.45 -6.12
N SER A 383 4.49 3.96 -7.36
CA SER A 383 4.44 2.52 -7.66
C SER A 383 5.69 1.80 -7.14
N SER A 384 6.86 2.44 -7.26
CA SER A 384 8.11 1.94 -6.71
C SER A 384 8.08 1.95 -5.17
N ILE A 385 7.49 2.96 -4.53
CA ILE A 385 7.27 3.05 -3.08
C ILE A 385 6.29 1.98 -2.60
N VAL A 386 5.18 1.75 -3.32
CA VAL A 386 4.21 0.70 -2.97
C VAL A 386 4.87 -0.68 -3.05
N THR A 387 5.69 -0.91 -4.09
CA THR A 387 6.45 -2.15 -4.25
C THR A 387 7.55 -2.28 -3.20
N ALA A 388 8.30 -1.20 -2.93
CA ALA A 388 9.31 -1.15 -1.88
C ALA A 388 8.71 -1.28 -0.48
N ALA A 389 7.48 -0.82 -0.24
CA ALA A 389 6.75 -1.00 1.01
C ALA A 389 6.24 -2.44 1.16
N ALA A 390 5.77 -3.06 0.07
CA ALA A 390 5.50 -4.50 0.04
C ALA A 390 6.78 -5.32 0.35
N LEU A 391 7.95 -4.80 -0.04
CA LEU A 391 9.27 -5.37 0.25
C LEU A 391 9.92 -4.86 1.56
N LYS A 392 9.33 -3.86 2.25
CA LYS A 392 9.80 -3.21 3.50
C LYS A 392 11.14 -2.45 3.45
N LEU A 393 11.37 -1.62 2.42
CA LEU A 393 12.68 -0.99 2.17
C LEU A 393 12.77 0.50 2.62
N PRO A 394 13.93 1.01 3.12
CA PRO A 394 14.06 2.38 3.66
C PRO A 394 14.81 3.39 2.75
N VAL A 395 14.22 3.89 1.64
CA VAL A 395 14.91 4.86 0.72
C VAL A 395 13.94 5.83 -0.03
N ASN A 396 14.41 7.02 -0.47
CA ASN A 396 13.64 8.11 -1.15
C ASN A 396 14.18 8.48 -2.57
N ILE A 397 13.32 8.73 -3.59
CA ILE A 397 13.69 8.94 -5.03
C ILE A 397 12.73 9.97 -5.76
N ILE A 398 13.20 10.81 -6.72
CA ILE A 398 12.42 11.85 -7.49
C ILE A 398 12.90 12.02 -8.97
N GLY A 399 12.02 12.41 -9.95
CA GLY A 399 12.42 12.53 -11.38
C GLY A 399 11.49 13.16 -12.48
N ALA A 400 12.05 13.67 -13.63
CA ALA A 400 11.39 14.16 -14.92
C ALA A 400 12.36 14.56 -16.12
N MET A 401 11.97 14.37 -17.44
CA MET A 401 12.41 15.00 -18.80
C MET A 401 12.57 14.14 -20.13
N ASP A 402 12.47 14.75 -21.34
CA ASP A 402 12.19 14.11 -22.68
C ASP A 402 13.26 14.22 -23.82
N VAL A 403 13.73 15.41 -24.21
CA VAL A 403 14.30 15.64 -25.58
C VAL A 403 15.67 14.98 -25.89
N ALA A 404 16.49 14.63 -24.89
CA ALA A 404 17.89 14.23 -25.11
C ALA A 404 18.09 12.75 -25.50
N LEU A 405 17.33 11.84 -24.89
CA LEU A 405 17.52 10.38 -25.00
C LEU A 405 16.33 9.67 -25.66
N GLY A 406 15.23 10.40 -25.92
CA GLY A 406 13.96 9.84 -26.34
C GLY A 406 13.50 8.73 -25.39
N SER A 407 12.94 7.66 -25.95
CA SER A 407 12.45 6.50 -25.18
C SER A 407 13.50 5.41 -24.93
N ALA A 408 14.77 5.64 -25.30
CA ALA A 408 15.80 4.61 -25.20
C ALA A 408 16.19 4.28 -23.76
N ALA A 409 16.36 5.31 -22.92
CA ALA A 409 16.80 5.19 -21.53
C ALA A 409 16.31 6.39 -20.69
N THR A 410 16.17 6.18 -19.38
CA THR A 410 15.95 7.27 -18.40
C THR A 410 17.25 8.03 -18.18
N GLY A 411 17.23 9.36 -18.21
CA GLY A 411 18.42 10.17 -17.90
C GLY A 411 18.69 10.16 -16.39
N VAL A 412 19.95 10.07 -15.96
CA VAL A 412 20.29 10.04 -14.53
C VAL A 412 21.37 11.07 -14.24
N PHE A 413 21.03 12.04 -13.40
CA PHE A 413 21.95 13.02 -12.86
C PHE A 413 22.25 12.66 -11.42
N THR A 414 23.52 12.53 -11.05
CA THR A 414 23.87 12.15 -9.68
C THR A 414 25.22 12.73 -9.25
N ASN A 415 25.30 13.08 -7.97
CA ASN A 415 26.54 13.47 -7.30
C ASN A 415 27.36 12.27 -6.79
N SER A 416 26.90 11.03 -7.02
CA SER A 416 27.52 9.82 -6.49
C SER A 416 27.78 8.78 -7.58
N ASP A 417 29.06 8.45 -7.81
CA ASP A 417 29.47 7.39 -8.73
C ASP A 417 29.00 6.01 -8.27
N TRP A 418 28.95 5.79 -6.96
CA TRP A 418 28.41 4.56 -6.39
C TRP A 418 26.93 4.41 -6.73
N LEU A 419 26.14 5.47 -6.53
CA LEU A 419 24.70 5.44 -6.81
C LEU A 419 24.41 5.23 -8.30
N TRP A 420 25.19 5.88 -9.17
CA TRP A 420 25.15 5.63 -10.61
C TRP A 420 25.38 4.14 -10.94
N LYS A 421 26.45 3.54 -10.41
CA LYS A 421 26.79 2.14 -10.68
C LYS A 421 25.69 1.18 -10.24
N GLN A 422 25.07 1.41 -9.10
CA GLN A 422 23.98 0.57 -8.59
C GLN A 422 22.72 0.68 -9.47
N LEU A 423 22.31 1.90 -9.83
CA LEU A 423 21.17 2.11 -10.75
C LEU A 423 21.45 1.52 -12.14
N PHE A 424 22.67 1.68 -12.64
CA PHE A 424 23.08 1.13 -13.93
C PHE A 424 23.04 -0.40 -13.92
N LYS A 425 23.59 -1.05 -12.88
CA LYS A 425 23.54 -2.51 -12.70
C LYS A 425 22.10 -3.02 -12.66
N ALA A 426 21.23 -2.38 -11.90
CA ALA A 426 19.82 -2.72 -11.85
C ALA A 426 19.14 -2.62 -13.24
N SER A 427 19.45 -1.57 -13.99
CA SER A 427 18.87 -1.36 -15.33
C SER A 427 19.28 -2.44 -16.34
N ILE A 428 20.47 -3.03 -16.19
CA ILE A 428 20.95 -4.12 -17.02
C ILE A 428 20.10 -5.39 -16.81
N VAL A 429 19.74 -5.68 -15.55
CA VAL A 429 18.94 -6.84 -15.16
C VAL A 429 17.51 -6.72 -15.70
N THR A 430 16.92 -5.54 -15.55
CA THR A 430 15.52 -5.28 -15.92
C THR A 430 15.37 -5.02 -17.42
N GLY A 431 16.41 -4.57 -18.10
CA GLY A 431 16.32 -4.07 -19.47
C GLY A 431 15.69 -2.68 -19.58
N ASP A 432 15.25 -2.08 -18.47
CA ASP A 432 14.71 -0.73 -18.45
C ASP A 432 15.83 0.29 -18.18
N ARG A 433 16.53 0.58 -19.27
CA ARG A 433 17.85 1.22 -19.28
C ARG A 433 17.87 2.60 -18.64
N VAL A 434 19.01 2.92 -18.03
CA VAL A 434 19.35 4.26 -17.57
C VAL A 434 20.62 4.76 -18.26
N TRP A 435 20.74 6.08 -18.41
CA TRP A 435 21.91 6.72 -19.01
C TRP A 435 22.40 7.90 -18.17
N ARG A 436 23.70 7.98 -17.92
CA ARG A 436 24.25 9.03 -17.06
C ARG A 436 24.30 10.35 -17.81
N MET A 437 23.77 11.37 -17.18
CA MET A 437 23.80 12.75 -17.65
C MET A 437 24.71 13.61 -16.74
N PRO A 438 25.35 14.66 -17.28
CA PRO A 438 26.34 15.43 -16.55
C PRO A 438 25.69 16.37 -15.52
N LEU A 439 26.19 16.33 -14.28
CA LEU A 439 25.86 17.29 -13.22
C LEU A 439 27.05 18.24 -12.98
N PHE A 440 27.30 19.13 -13.93
CA PHE A 440 28.46 20.03 -13.91
C PHE A 440 28.14 21.40 -13.33
N GLN A 441 29.12 22.01 -12.64
CA GLN A 441 29.02 23.41 -12.18
C GLN A 441 28.75 24.41 -13.32
N HIS A 442 29.12 24.05 -14.56
CA HIS A 442 28.77 24.84 -15.74
C HIS A 442 27.25 25.14 -15.81
N TYR A 443 26.41 24.16 -15.48
CA TYR A 443 24.95 24.30 -15.50
C TYR A 443 24.42 24.99 -14.24
N THR A 444 25.02 24.72 -13.07
CA THR A 444 24.71 25.43 -11.81
C THR A 444 24.86 26.94 -11.97
N LYS A 445 25.99 27.40 -12.56
CA LYS A 445 26.21 28.84 -12.81
C LYS A 445 25.12 29.49 -13.65
N GLN A 446 24.47 28.74 -14.54
CA GLN A 446 23.41 29.29 -15.39
C GLN A 446 22.09 29.51 -14.64
N VAL A 447 21.87 28.82 -13.52
CA VAL A 447 20.65 28.95 -12.70
C VAL A 447 20.88 29.82 -11.46
N THR A 448 22.12 29.93 -10.96
CA THR A 448 22.46 30.81 -9.82
C THR A 448 22.75 32.26 -10.23
N ASP A 449 23.06 32.53 -11.50
CA ASP A 449 23.26 33.89 -12.03
C ASP A 449 21.91 34.59 -12.23
N SER A 450 21.32 35.04 -11.13
CA SER A 450 19.99 35.66 -11.06
C SER A 450 20.08 37.07 -10.48
N GLN A 451 19.32 38.01 -11.07
CA GLN A 451 19.33 39.42 -10.67
C GLN A 451 18.46 39.71 -9.44
N LEU A 452 17.46 38.87 -9.16
CA LEU A 452 16.38 39.17 -8.21
C LEU A 452 16.25 38.17 -7.07
N ALA A 453 16.86 36.99 -7.19
CA ALA A 453 16.70 35.89 -6.25
C ALA A 453 17.96 35.01 -6.24
N ASP A 454 18.06 34.10 -5.29
CA ASP A 454 19.20 33.18 -5.18
C ASP A 454 19.30 32.23 -6.39
N LEU A 455 18.15 31.87 -6.98
CA LEU A 455 18.05 30.96 -8.12
C LEU A 455 17.06 31.46 -9.16
N ASN A 456 17.33 31.14 -10.43
CA ASN A 456 16.40 31.28 -11.55
C ASN A 456 15.88 29.89 -11.94
N ASN A 457 14.56 29.74 -12.09
CA ASN A 457 13.92 28.47 -12.42
C ASN A 457 14.13 28.04 -13.89
N ILE A 458 14.74 28.90 -14.71
CA ILE A 458 15.15 28.61 -16.08
C ILE A 458 16.61 29.05 -16.24
N GLY A 459 17.44 28.21 -16.86
CA GLY A 459 18.84 28.54 -17.12
C GLY A 459 18.98 29.75 -18.06
N LYS A 460 20.05 30.55 -17.84
CA LYS A 460 20.38 31.76 -18.61
C LYS A 460 20.34 31.56 -20.14
N TYR A 461 20.75 30.40 -20.63
CA TYR A 461 20.72 30.04 -22.05
C TYR A 461 19.59 29.02 -22.31
N SER A 462 18.34 29.47 -22.20
CA SER A 462 17.09 28.68 -22.12
C SER A 462 16.84 27.57 -23.16
N ARG A 463 17.66 27.46 -24.22
CA ARG A 463 17.52 26.45 -25.29
C ARG A 463 18.61 25.37 -25.31
N SER A 464 19.67 25.48 -24.51
CA SER A 464 20.80 24.53 -24.55
C SER A 464 20.97 23.84 -23.20
N GLY A 465 21.00 22.51 -23.19
CA GLY A 465 21.25 21.73 -21.96
C GLY A 465 20.14 21.83 -20.92
N GLY A 466 18.88 22.02 -21.34
CA GLY A 466 17.70 22.10 -20.46
C GLY A 466 17.63 21.02 -19.37
N PRO A 467 17.83 19.72 -19.69
CA PRO A 467 17.93 18.66 -18.68
C PRO A 467 18.98 18.94 -17.60
N CYS A 468 20.17 19.38 -18.03
CA CYS A 468 21.29 19.60 -17.13
C CYS A 468 21.09 20.84 -16.26
N THR A 469 20.46 21.91 -16.77
CA THR A 469 20.13 23.10 -15.97
C THR A 469 18.99 22.85 -14.99
N ALA A 470 17.99 22.05 -15.37
CA ALA A 470 16.94 21.61 -14.45
C ALA A 470 17.50 20.73 -13.31
N ALA A 471 18.35 19.76 -13.64
CA ALA A 471 19.03 18.94 -12.64
C ALA A 471 19.93 19.79 -11.72
N ALA A 472 20.64 20.78 -12.28
CA ALA A 472 21.46 21.69 -11.49
C ALA A 472 20.61 22.55 -10.54
N PHE A 473 19.46 23.07 -10.99
CA PHE A 473 18.51 23.79 -10.14
C PHE A 473 18.05 22.93 -8.96
N LEU A 474 17.69 21.67 -9.21
CA LEU A 474 17.30 20.74 -8.15
C LEU A 474 18.46 20.44 -7.18
N GLY A 475 19.69 20.37 -7.70
CA GLY A 475 20.90 20.12 -6.91
C GLY A 475 21.14 21.16 -5.81
N GLU A 476 20.76 22.42 -6.02
CA GLU A 476 20.90 23.50 -5.03
C GLU A 476 20.00 23.30 -3.79
N PHE A 477 18.99 22.43 -3.87
CA PHE A 477 18.12 22.07 -2.75
C PHE A 477 18.56 20.78 -2.04
N VAL A 478 19.70 20.19 -2.43
CA VAL A 478 20.14 18.89 -1.94
C VAL A 478 21.49 19.00 -1.23
N THR A 479 21.50 18.61 0.04
CA THR A 479 22.72 18.46 0.85
C THR A 479 23.14 17.00 1.03
N ALA A 480 22.36 16.04 0.52
CA ALA A 480 22.61 14.62 0.68
C ALA A 480 23.85 14.15 -0.10
N PRO A 481 24.72 13.31 0.49
CA PRO A 481 25.94 12.84 -0.16
C PRO A 481 25.68 11.84 -1.30
N HIS A 482 24.51 11.22 -1.32
CA HIS A 482 24.08 10.29 -2.36
C HIS A 482 22.70 10.70 -2.85
N TRP A 483 22.68 11.44 -3.96
CA TRP A 483 21.47 11.90 -4.60
C TRP A 483 21.50 11.60 -6.09
N ALA A 484 20.37 11.12 -6.59
CA ALA A 484 20.13 10.96 -8.02
C ALA A 484 18.78 11.58 -8.39
N HIS A 485 18.78 12.32 -9.48
CA HIS A 485 17.61 12.80 -10.18
C HIS A 485 17.42 11.97 -11.45
N LEU A 486 16.24 11.34 -11.58
CA LEU A 486 15.91 10.46 -12.70
C LEU A 486 14.97 11.14 -13.68
N ASP A 487 15.47 11.41 -14.85
CA ASP A 487 14.81 12.17 -15.86
C ASP A 487 14.01 11.24 -16.81
N MET A 488 12.67 11.23 -16.65
CA MET A 488 11.76 10.17 -17.15
C MET A 488 10.77 10.57 -18.25
N ALA A 489 10.70 11.83 -18.69
CA ALA A 489 9.66 12.22 -19.66
C ALA A 489 9.86 11.58 -21.05
N GLY A 490 11.07 11.22 -21.44
CA GLY A 490 11.37 10.57 -22.74
C GLY A 490 10.92 9.13 -22.78
N VAL A 491 10.92 8.48 -21.61
CA VAL A 491 10.39 7.14 -21.44
C VAL A 491 8.93 7.14 -21.00
N MET A 492 8.26 8.29 -20.86
CA MET A 492 6.90 8.39 -20.31
C MET A 492 5.86 7.56 -21.08
N SER A 493 5.99 7.53 -22.41
CA SER A 493 5.09 6.79 -23.29
C SER A 493 5.84 5.74 -24.10
N ASN A 494 5.11 4.72 -24.52
CA ASN A 494 5.56 3.70 -25.45
C ASN A 494 4.64 3.71 -26.67
N LYS A 495 5.21 3.59 -27.86
CA LYS A 495 4.48 3.37 -29.11
C LYS A 495 4.68 1.92 -29.54
N ASP A 496 5.91 1.58 -29.86
CA ASP A 496 6.37 0.28 -30.36
C ASP A 496 7.84 -0.02 -30.02
N GLU A 497 8.52 0.90 -29.33
CA GLU A 497 9.95 0.80 -29.00
C GLU A 497 10.25 -0.34 -28.02
N ILE A 498 9.36 -0.55 -27.05
CA ILE A 498 9.41 -1.68 -26.12
C ILE A 498 8.35 -2.72 -26.53
N PRO A 499 8.75 -3.88 -27.09
CA PRO A 499 7.82 -4.84 -27.70
C PRO A 499 6.78 -5.43 -26.73
N TYR A 500 7.13 -5.55 -25.45
CA TYR A 500 6.28 -6.10 -24.41
C TYR A 500 5.43 -5.04 -23.68
N LEU A 501 5.40 -3.80 -24.17
CA LEU A 501 4.47 -2.78 -23.73
C LEU A 501 3.52 -2.41 -24.89
N ARG A 502 2.23 -2.29 -24.62
CA ARG A 502 1.28 -1.75 -25.62
C ARG A 502 1.49 -0.24 -25.79
N LYS A 503 0.90 0.33 -26.84
CA LYS A 503 0.88 1.78 -27.04
C LYS A 503 0.16 2.47 -25.87
N GLY A 504 0.83 3.40 -25.20
CA GLY A 504 0.28 4.08 -24.03
C GLY A 504 1.35 4.63 -23.11
N MET A 505 0.99 4.89 -21.85
CA MET A 505 1.95 5.27 -20.82
C MET A 505 2.75 4.05 -20.38
N SER A 506 4.07 4.20 -20.24
CA SER A 506 4.99 3.07 -20.10
C SER A 506 5.19 2.61 -18.65
N GLY A 507 5.04 3.53 -17.68
CA GLY A 507 5.40 3.29 -16.27
C GLY A 507 6.90 3.08 -16.02
N ARG A 508 7.77 3.45 -16.97
CA ARG A 508 9.23 3.28 -16.86
C ARG A 508 9.89 4.39 -16.02
N PRO A 509 10.94 4.12 -15.21
CA PRO A 509 11.67 2.87 -15.09
C PRO A 509 11.36 2.10 -13.80
N THR A 510 10.07 1.87 -13.48
CA THR A 510 9.64 1.28 -12.20
C THR A 510 10.39 -0.02 -11.85
N ARG A 511 10.60 -0.92 -12.82
CA ARG A 511 11.31 -2.20 -12.56
C ARG A 511 12.76 -1.97 -12.15
N THR A 512 13.47 -1.03 -12.77
CA THR A 512 14.85 -0.68 -12.41
C THR A 512 14.94 -0.12 -10.99
N LEU A 513 13.97 0.70 -10.58
CA LEU A 513 13.92 1.22 -9.21
C LEU A 513 13.66 0.12 -8.19
N VAL A 514 12.80 -0.84 -8.51
CA VAL A 514 12.54 -2.01 -7.67
C VAL A 514 13.77 -2.91 -7.55
N GLU A 515 14.43 -3.21 -8.67
CA GLU A 515 15.67 -4.02 -8.69
C GLU A 515 16.81 -3.33 -7.93
N PHE A 516 16.97 -2.02 -8.12
CA PHE A 516 17.93 -1.21 -7.36
C PHE A 516 17.68 -1.29 -5.86
N ALA A 517 16.43 -1.08 -5.44
CA ALA A 517 16.06 -1.14 -4.02
C ALA A 517 16.27 -2.55 -3.44
N ALA A 518 15.93 -3.60 -4.19
CA ALA A 518 16.18 -4.99 -3.80
C ALA A 518 17.69 -5.27 -3.63
N GLY A 519 18.52 -4.80 -4.56
CA GLY A 519 19.98 -4.94 -4.50
C GLY A 519 20.58 -4.31 -3.24
N LEU A 520 20.12 -3.10 -2.86
CA LEU A 520 20.57 -2.43 -1.64
C LEU A 520 20.30 -3.21 -0.36
N CYS A 521 19.32 -4.13 -0.37
CA CYS A 521 18.95 -4.92 0.81
C CYS A 521 19.75 -6.21 0.94
N THR A 522 20.49 -6.56 -0.10
CA THR A 522 21.31 -7.78 -0.18
C THR A 522 22.81 -7.50 -0.02
N GLU A 523 23.24 -6.24 -0.07
CA GLU A 523 24.59 -5.84 0.28
C GLU A 523 24.70 -5.70 1.82
N PRO A 524 25.66 -6.37 2.49
CA PRO A 524 25.80 -6.38 3.95
C PRO A 524 26.25 -5.05 4.56
#